data_AF-A0A1E1WCI1-F1
#
_entry.id   AF-A0A1E1WCI1-F1
#
_cell.length_a   1.000
_cell.length_b   1.000
_cell.length_c   1.000
_cell.angle_alpha   90.00
_cell.angle_beta   90.00
_cell.angle_gamma   90.00
#
_symmetry.space_group_name_H-M   'P 1'
#
loop_
_entity.id
_entity.type
_entity.pdbx_description
1 polymer ?
#
loop_
_entity_poly.entity_id
_entity_poly.type
_entity_poly.pdbx_seq_one_letter_code
_entity_poly.pdbx_strand_id
1 'polypeptide(L)'
;HDFNMFLSQAGGACDCGDNSVMKEDGFCSNHGNKCPRPGTAPAELMCVAEAMMPRLILRLLQHFRENSFGPQANSDTYRIAVQECEGFVQMLMEFNNMGDLMRSAMTKALINPQMYRNLVEPPFPETEYGCYMAESNKMYEKAIESFPAPEPPEEYRNLPALAPRLQHNTLLDEFIFWTFKYEFPQNVVCFLLNMLPDQDYKEHLTRTFVMHYARIPLVLEAAADPDTLSNRVVHMSVQLFSNEALALRCVQQLHLLHVMVLSLRLMMGKILVQNTLHDPDKNFHYVIDCTRRVMKEHCYWPLVSDFNNVLSHKSVALLFLQDDALVEMWFEFLSMLQGMNVNIREVGGHIEFEPSSYYAAFSCELEAAA
;
A
#
# COMPACT_ATOMS: atom_id res chain seq x y z
N HIS A 1 31.33 -7.19 3.04
CA HIS A 1 31.10 -5.95 2.28
C HIS A 1 31.57 -4.78 3.12
N ASP A 2 32.35 -3.86 2.57
CA ASP A 2 32.52 -2.53 3.17
C ASP A 2 31.32 -1.70 2.71
N PHE A 3 30.24 -1.77 3.47
CA PHE A 3 29.06 -0.95 3.25
C PHE A 3 29.10 0.21 4.24
N ASN A 4 28.72 1.40 3.77
CA ASN A 4 28.44 2.50 4.68
C ASN A 4 26.95 2.43 5.01
N MET A 5 26.64 1.93 6.21
CA MET A 5 25.26 1.82 6.68
C MET A 5 24.84 3.18 7.22
N PHE A 6 24.03 3.90 6.46
CA PHE A 6 23.30 5.04 7.01
C PHE A 6 22.04 4.50 7.65
N LEU A 7 21.97 4.57 8.98
CA LEU A 7 20.72 4.39 9.70
C LEU A 7 19.83 5.59 9.36
N SER A 8 18.97 5.42 8.35
CA SER A 8 17.81 6.28 8.21
C SER A 8 17.03 6.19 9.53
N GLN A 9 16.85 7.32 10.22
CA GLN A 9 15.94 7.39 11.38
C GLN A 9 14.50 7.02 11.00
N ALA A 10 14.17 7.05 9.70
CA ALA A 10 12.92 6.59 9.10
C ALA A 10 13.17 5.33 8.23
N GLY A 11 13.40 4.18 8.87
CA GLY A 11 13.23 2.83 8.32
C GLY A 11 13.54 2.60 6.83
N GLY A 12 14.72 2.96 6.32
CA GLY A 12 15.10 2.57 4.95
C GLY A 12 15.26 1.04 4.86
N ALA A 13 14.72 0.39 3.81
CA ALA A 13 14.99 -1.03 3.60
C ALA A 13 16.41 -1.22 3.04
N CYS A 14 17.09 -2.31 3.43
CA CYS A 14 18.43 -2.65 2.91
C CYS A 14 18.28 -3.20 1.49
N ASP A 15 18.70 -2.48 0.46
CA ASP A 15 18.84 -3.01 -0.93
C ASP A 15 20.07 -3.92 -1.09
N CYS A 16 20.54 -4.49 0.01
CA CYS A 16 21.78 -5.21 0.15
C CYS A 16 21.69 -6.57 -0.54
N GLY A 17 22.30 -6.69 -1.72
CA GLY A 17 22.27 -7.91 -2.54
C GLY A 17 21.26 -7.86 -3.69
N ASP A 18 20.53 -6.75 -3.87
CA ASP A 18 19.70 -6.56 -5.07
C ASP A 18 20.59 -6.12 -6.24
N ASN A 19 20.76 -7.01 -7.23
CA ASN A 19 21.60 -6.76 -8.41
C ASN A 19 21.05 -5.65 -9.32
N SER A 20 19.79 -5.24 -9.14
CA SER A 20 19.21 -4.09 -9.83
C SER A 20 19.68 -2.75 -9.24
N VAL A 21 20.11 -2.73 -7.98
CA VAL A 21 20.59 -1.54 -7.27
C VAL A 21 22.11 -1.54 -7.14
N MET A 22 22.71 -2.71 -6.88
CA MET A 22 24.15 -2.89 -6.75
C MET A 22 24.71 -3.74 -7.89
N LYS A 23 25.81 -3.28 -8.50
CA LYS A 23 26.51 -4.05 -9.53
C LYS A 23 27.04 -5.37 -8.96
N GLU A 24 26.94 -6.44 -9.74
CA GLU A 24 27.48 -7.77 -9.39
C GLU A 24 29.00 -7.73 -9.18
N ASP A 25 29.69 -6.79 -9.84
CA ASP A 25 31.11 -6.50 -9.71
C ASP A 25 31.35 -5.20 -8.93
N GLY A 26 32.43 -5.18 -8.13
CA GLY A 26 32.76 -4.09 -7.23
C GLY A 26 34.25 -4.10 -6.88
N PHE A 27 34.73 -3.05 -6.23
CA PHE A 27 36.15 -2.84 -5.96
C PHE A 27 36.72 -3.79 -4.88
N CYS A 28 35.86 -4.50 -4.14
CA CYS A 28 36.28 -5.46 -3.14
C CYS A 28 36.64 -6.80 -3.79
N SER A 29 37.78 -7.38 -3.43
CA SER A 29 38.24 -8.69 -3.92
C SER A 29 37.27 -9.84 -3.61
N ASN A 30 36.47 -9.69 -2.55
CA ASN A 30 35.43 -10.62 -2.14
C ASN A 30 34.03 -10.22 -2.63
N HIS A 31 33.90 -9.24 -3.54
CA HIS A 31 32.61 -8.81 -4.10
C HIS A 31 32.09 -9.82 -5.14
N GLY A 32 30.77 -10.00 -5.15
CA GLY A 32 30.05 -10.93 -6.01
C GLY A 32 29.85 -12.32 -5.39
N ASN A 33 29.18 -13.21 -6.13
CA ASN A 33 28.85 -14.59 -5.75
C ASN A 33 30.07 -15.55 -5.73
N LYS A 34 31.25 -15.07 -5.31
CA LYS A 34 32.50 -15.83 -5.28
C LYS A 34 32.64 -16.74 -4.06
N CYS A 35 31.79 -16.56 -3.04
CA CYS A 35 31.71 -17.49 -1.93
C CYS A 35 30.87 -18.73 -2.33
N PRO A 36 31.37 -19.95 -2.12
CA PRO A 36 30.55 -21.15 -2.23
C PRO A 36 29.31 -20.96 -1.36
N ARG A 37 28.11 -21.14 -1.93
CA ARG A 37 26.88 -21.19 -1.12
C ARG A 37 27.10 -22.28 -0.06
N PRO A 38 26.98 -21.96 1.24
CA PRO A 38 26.97 -23.01 2.25
C PRO A 38 25.87 -24.01 1.86
N GLY A 39 26.13 -25.31 2.02
CA GLY A 39 25.19 -26.37 1.66
C GLY A 39 23.81 -26.14 2.28
N THR A 40 22.78 -26.74 1.70
CA THR A 40 21.41 -26.65 2.24
C THR A 40 21.38 -27.12 3.69
N ALA A 41 20.75 -26.35 4.57
CA ALA A 41 20.56 -26.76 5.95
C ALA A 41 19.83 -28.12 6.01
N PRO A 42 20.21 -29.04 6.92
CA PRO A 42 19.51 -30.29 7.12
C PRO A 42 18.01 -30.07 7.36
N ALA A 43 17.18 -30.85 6.67
CA ALA A 43 15.73 -30.73 6.75
C ALA A 43 15.21 -30.94 8.19
N GLU A 44 15.87 -31.78 9.00
CA GLU A 44 15.46 -32.00 10.38
C GLU A 44 15.63 -30.74 11.25
N LEU A 45 16.56 -29.84 10.92
CA LEU A 45 16.74 -28.58 11.66
C LEU A 45 15.68 -27.55 11.30
N MET A 46 15.21 -27.56 10.05
CA MET A 46 14.20 -26.62 9.56
C MET A 46 12.77 -27.04 9.89
N CYS A 47 12.52 -28.32 10.17
CA CYS A 47 11.17 -28.87 10.27
C CYS A 47 10.28 -28.16 11.32
N VAL A 48 10.86 -27.78 12.47
CA VAL A 48 10.13 -27.06 13.52
C VAL A 48 9.79 -25.65 13.08
N ALA A 49 10.76 -24.93 12.49
CA ALA A 49 10.54 -23.57 11.99
C ALA A 49 9.47 -23.57 10.89
N GLU A 50 9.60 -24.42 9.87
CA GLU A 50 8.66 -24.52 8.76
C GLU A 50 7.25 -24.94 9.20
N ALA A 51 7.14 -25.76 10.26
CA ALA A 51 5.85 -26.10 10.85
C ALA A 51 5.24 -24.98 11.71
N MET A 52 6.07 -24.21 12.43
CA MET A 52 5.59 -23.21 13.40
C MET A 52 5.31 -21.84 12.76
N MET A 53 6.13 -21.37 11.82
CA MET A 53 5.99 -20.03 11.23
C MET A 53 4.58 -19.73 10.70
N PRO A 54 3.92 -20.64 9.94
CA PRO A 54 2.58 -20.36 9.42
C PRO A 54 1.54 -20.15 10.52
N ARG A 55 1.67 -20.88 11.63
CA ARG A 55 0.75 -20.80 12.79
C ARG A 55 0.99 -19.55 13.62
N LEU A 56 2.25 -19.14 13.78
CA LEU A 56 2.60 -17.90 14.47
C LEU A 56 2.09 -16.68 13.69
N ILE A 57 2.30 -16.68 12.37
CA ILE A 57 1.78 -15.62 11.50
C ILE A 57 0.25 -15.60 11.53
N LEU A 58 -0.40 -16.77 11.40
CA LEU A 58 -1.87 -16.85 11.51
C LEU A 58 -2.36 -16.33 12.86
N ARG A 59 -1.67 -16.62 13.97
CA ARG A 59 -2.07 -16.12 15.29
C ARG A 59 -2.05 -14.59 15.36
N LEU A 60 -1.07 -13.95 14.71
CA LEU A 60 -1.05 -12.48 14.58
C LEU A 60 -2.22 -11.96 13.74
N LEU A 61 -2.55 -12.62 12.62
CA LEU A 61 -3.73 -12.26 11.82
C LEU A 61 -5.02 -12.43 12.63
N GLN A 62 -5.11 -13.49 13.44
CA GLN A 62 -6.24 -13.72 14.32
C GLN A 62 -6.39 -12.65 15.41
N HIS A 63 -5.29 -12.11 15.93
CA HIS A 63 -5.34 -10.95 16.81
C HIS A 63 -5.95 -9.73 16.12
N PHE A 64 -5.56 -9.45 14.87
CA PHE A 64 -6.18 -8.39 14.08
C PHE A 64 -7.67 -8.66 13.78
N ARG A 65 -8.05 -9.91 13.50
CA ARG A 65 -9.46 -10.31 13.32
C ARG A 65 -10.29 -9.99 14.56
N GLU A 66 -9.83 -10.43 15.74
CA GLU A 66 -10.51 -10.23 17.03
C GLU A 66 -10.72 -8.76 17.37
N ASN A 67 -9.72 -7.92 17.09
CA ASN A 67 -9.72 -6.51 17.43
C ASN A 67 -10.29 -5.61 16.32
N SER A 68 -10.87 -6.19 15.27
CA SER A 68 -11.37 -5.43 14.12
C SER A 68 -12.83 -4.98 14.25
N PHE A 69 -13.56 -5.53 15.23
CA PHE A 69 -14.97 -5.23 15.47
C PHE A 69 -15.19 -4.64 16.85
N GLY A 70 -15.92 -3.52 16.87
CA GLY A 70 -16.43 -2.90 18.09
C GLY A 70 -17.31 -1.69 17.77
N PRO A 71 -18.17 -1.25 18.70
CA PRO A 71 -19.05 -0.09 18.54
C PRO A 71 -18.30 1.25 18.35
N GLN A 72 -16.96 1.24 18.41
CA GLN A 72 -16.08 2.40 18.28
C GLN A 72 -14.84 2.10 17.41
N ALA A 73 -14.96 1.28 16.35
CA ALA A 73 -13.84 1.03 15.43
C ALA A 73 -13.36 2.35 14.79
N ASN A 74 -12.31 2.92 15.36
CA ASN A 74 -11.71 4.21 15.03
C ASN A 74 -10.18 4.12 15.15
N SER A 75 -9.47 5.16 14.72
CA SER A 75 -8.00 5.17 14.74
C SER A 75 -7.41 4.94 16.13
N ASP A 76 -8.08 5.33 17.22
CA ASP A 76 -7.61 5.06 18.60
C ASP A 76 -7.66 3.56 18.93
N THR A 77 -8.76 2.89 18.62
CA THR A 77 -8.87 1.43 18.82
C THR A 77 -7.86 0.66 17.96
N TYR A 78 -7.57 1.14 16.76
CA TYR A 78 -6.55 0.56 15.88
C TYR A 78 -5.16 0.66 16.51
N ARG A 79 -4.83 1.82 17.10
CA ARG A 79 -3.57 2.02 17.81
C ARG A 79 -3.42 1.09 19.01
N ILE A 80 -4.48 0.89 19.80
CA ILE A 80 -4.45 -0.02 20.96
C ILE A 80 -4.19 -1.47 20.50
N ALA A 81 -4.94 -1.95 19.51
CA ALA A 81 -4.76 -3.31 18.99
C ALA A 81 -3.33 -3.56 18.48
N VAL A 82 -2.74 -2.58 17.81
CA VAL A 82 -1.35 -2.62 17.34
C VAL A 82 -0.36 -2.67 18.52
N GLN A 83 -0.58 -1.85 19.56
CA GLN A 83 0.28 -1.82 20.75
C GLN A 83 0.26 -3.15 21.50
N GLU A 84 -0.90 -3.80 21.62
CA GLU A 84 -1.04 -5.08 22.31
C GLU A 84 -0.24 -6.21 21.63
N CYS A 85 -0.05 -6.14 20.31
CA CYS A 85 0.72 -7.13 19.56
C CYS A 85 2.20 -6.73 19.33
N GLU A 86 2.66 -5.58 19.85
CA GLU A 86 4.00 -5.05 19.57
C GLU A 86 5.11 -6.04 19.91
N GLY A 87 5.05 -6.68 21.09
CA GLY A 87 6.00 -7.70 21.50
C GLY A 87 5.97 -8.96 20.62
N PHE A 88 4.82 -9.30 20.04
CA PHE A 88 4.69 -10.42 19.12
C PHE A 88 5.33 -10.12 17.77
N VAL A 89 5.10 -8.91 17.23
CA VAL A 89 5.75 -8.45 15.99
C VAL A 89 7.27 -8.37 16.19
N GLN A 90 7.73 -7.89 17.35
CA GLN A 90 9.15 -7.86 17.70
C GLN A 90 9.79 -9.25 17.71
N MET A 91 9.11 -10.26 18.28
CA MET A 91 9.57 -11.65 18.24
C MET A 91 9.71 -12.17 16.80
N LEU A 92 8.75 -11.89 15.92
CA LEU A 92 8.83 -12.28 14.51
C LEU A 92 9.98 -11.58 13.77
N MET A 93 10.23 -10.30 14.08
CA MET A 93 11.39 -9.58 13.55
C MET A 93 12.70 -10.19 14.04
N GLU A 94 12.79 -10.62 15.30
CA GLU A 94 13.98 -11.32 15.83
C GLU A 94 14.22 -12.64 15.11
N PHE A 95 13.17 -13.42 14.81
CA PHE A 95 13.28 -14.63 13.99
C PHE A 95 13.80 -14.32 12.57
N ASN A 96 13.27 -13.29 11.91
CA ASN A 96 13.78 -12.86 10.61
C ASN A 96 15.27 -12.46 10.68
N ASN A 97 15.68 -11.81 11.77
CA ASN A 97 17.06 -11.37 11.99
C ASN A 97 18.04 -12.51 12.31
N MET A 98 17.56 -13.76 12.53
CA MET A 98 18.42 -14.93 12.67
C MET A 98 19.11 -15.34 11.35
N GLY A 99 18.70 -14.76 10.23
CA GLY A 99 19.34 -14.92 8.93
C GLY A 99 18.47 -15.63 7.89
N ASP A 100 19.08 -15.97 6.76
CA ASP A 100 18.36 -16.35 5.54
C ASP A 100 17.49 -17.60 5.68
N LEU A 101 17.85 -18.54 6.54
CA LEU A 101 17.06 -19.76 6.77
C LEU A 101 15.70 -19.46 7.41
N MET A 102 15.69 -18.62 8.46
CA MET A 102 14.44 -18.25 9.14
C MET A 102 13.61 -17.32 8.26
N ARG A 103 14.24 -16.33 7.61
CA ARG A 103 13.57 -15.50 6.62
C ARG A 103 12.91 -16.34 5.54
N SER A 104 13.61 -17.33 4.97
CA SER A 104 13.05 -18.23 3.96
C SER A 104 11.87 -19.05 4.49
N ALA A 105 11.93 -19.54 5.73
CA ALA A 105 10.80 -20.26 6.34
C ALA A 105 9.57 -19.35 6.50
N MET A 106 9.77 -18.08 6.87
CA MET A 106 8.71 -17.09 7.04
C MET A 106 8.12 -16.66 5.70
N THR A 107 8.96 -16.34 4.72
CA THR A 107 8.52 -15.90 3.38
C THR A 107 7.76 -17.01 2.65
N LYS A 108 8.27 -18.25 2.70
CA LYS A 108 7.54 -19.43 2.18
C LYS A 108 6.20 -19.62 2.85
N ALA A 109 6.10 -19.40 4.17
CA ALA A 109 4.83 -19.48 4.86
C ALA A 109 3.86 -18.40 4.38
N LEU A 110 4.34 -17.16 4.21
CA LEU A 110 3.54 -16.02 3.80
C LEU A 110 2.95 -16.18 2.39
N ILE A 111 3.72 -16.72 1.43
CA ILE A 111 3.32 -16.76 0.01
C ILE A 111 2.70 -18.09 -0.44
N ASN A 112 2.59 -19.10 0.44
CA ASN A 112 2.12 -20.43 0.04
C ASN A 112 0.58 -20.54 0.05
N PRO A 113 -0.08 -20.71 -1.13
CA PRO A 113 -1.53 -20.72 -1.18
C PRO A 113 -2.17 -21.99 -0.63
N GLN A 114 -1.49 -23.14 -0.75
CA GLN A 114 -2.01 -24.39 -0.21
C GLN A 114 -1.95 -24.38 1.32
N MET A 115 -0.90 -23.80 1.87
CA MET A 115 -0.74 -23.65 3.31
C MET A 115 -1.79 -22.71 3.90
N TYR A 116 -2.06 -21.57 3.26
CA TYR A 116 -3.14 -20.67 3.67
C TYR A 116 -4.48 -21.40 3.71
N ARG A 117 -4.86 -22.08 2.62
CA ARG A 117 -6.11 -22.86 2.55
C ARG A 117 -6.22 -23.89 3.66
N ASN A 118 -5.16 -24.67 3.91
CA ASN A 118 -5.13 -25.65 4.99
C ASN A 118 -5.30 -25.04 6.40
N LEU A 119 -4.97 -23.76 6.57
CA LEU A 119 -5.03 -23.05 7.84
C LEU A 119 -6.34 -22.29 8.05
N VAL A 120 -7.05 -21.90 7.00
CA VAL A 120 -8.21 -21.00 7.12
C VAL A 120 -9.50 -21.54 6.51
N GLU A 121 -9.43 -22.58 5.67
CA GLU A 121 -10.62 -23.17 5.05
C GLU A 121 -11.17 -24.36 5.87
N PRO A 122 -12.50 -24.59 5.84
CA PRO A 122 -13.11 -25.78 6.44
C PRO A 122 -12.73 -27.06 5.67
N PRO A 123 -12.86 -28.26 6.29
CA PRO A 123 -13.46 -28.51 7.60
C PRO A 123 -12.50 -28.20 8.76
N PHE A 124 -12.97 -27.42 9.73
CA PHE A 124 -12.26 -27.22 10.99
C PHE A 124 -12.46 -28.43 11.92
N PRO A 125 -11.51 -28.73 12.82
CA PRO A 125 -11.67 -29.80 13.80
C PRO A 125 -12.91 -29.59 14.69
N GLU A 126 -13.58 -30.66 15.09
CA GLU A 126 -14.69 -30.63 16.06
C GLU A 126 -14.17 -30.40 17.49
N THR A 127 -13.49 -29.28 17.71
CA THR A 127 -12.88 -28.87 18.98
C THR A 127 -13.21 -27.41 19.27
N GLU A 128 -12.97 -26.97 20.52
CA GLU A 128 -13.07 -25.55 20.89
C GLU A 128 -12.22 -24.66 19.95
N TYR A 129 -11.04 -25.13 19.58
CA TYR A 129 -10.17 -24.45 18.62
C TYR A 129 -10.81 -24.34 17.23
N GLY A 130 -11.46 -25.38 16.72
CA GLY A 130 -12.14 -25.30 15.42
C GLY A 130 -13.34 -24.36 15.42
N CYS A 131 -14.10 -24.31 16.53
CA CYS A 131 -15.16 -23.31 16.73
C CYS A 131 -14.60 -21.88 16.70
N TYR A 132 -13.48 -21.66 17.39
CA TYR A 132 -12.76 -20.39 17.39
C TYR A 132 -12.27 -20.00 15.98
N MET A 133 -11.70 -20.94 15.20
CA MET A 133 -11.29 -20.68 13.83
C MET A 133 -12.45 -20.25 12.94
N ALA A 134 -13.60 -20.91 13.07
CA ALA A 134 -14.80 -20.56 12.32
C ALA A 134 -15.28 -19.13 12.65
N GLU A 135 -15.29 -18.76 13.93
CA GLU A 135 -15.70 -17.41 14.35
C GLU A 135 -14.69 -16.34 13.93
N SER A 136 -13.40 -16.62 14.10
CA SER A 136 -12.32 -15.77 13.60
C SER A 136 -12.43 -15.53 12.09
N ASN A 137 -12.78 -16.56 11.31
CA ASN A 137 -12.99 -16.40 9.88
C ASN A 137 -14.20 -15.52 9.55
N LYS A 138 -15.30 -15.61 10.30
CA LYS A 138 -16.45 -14.70 10.13
C LYS A 138 -16.09 -13.25 10.42
N MET A 139 -15.23 -12.99 11.41
CA MET A 139 -14.70 -11.65 11.68
C MET A 139 -13.95 -11.13 10.44
N TYR A 140 -13.01 -11.93 9.94
CA TYR A 140 -12.29 -11.58 8.71
C TYR A 140 -13.22 -11.27 7.51
N GLU A 141 -14.21 -12.12 7.23
CA GLU A 141 -15.14 -11.91 6.12
C GLU A 141 -15.92 -10.59 6.25
N LYS A 142 -16.42 -10.28 7.45
CA LYS A 142 -17.08 -9.01 7.73
C LYS A 142 -16.14 -7.81 7.56
N ALA A 143 -14.84 -7.99 7.82
CA ALA A 143 -13.88 -6.90 7.73
C ALA A 143 -13.60 -6.58 6.26
N ILE A 144 -13.47 -7.59 5.40
CA ILE A 144 -13.36 -7.39 3.95
C ILE A 144 -14.56 -6.63 3.39
N GLU A 145 -15.76 -6.94 3.86
CA GLU A 145 -16.99 -6.27 3.41
C GLU A 145 -17.03 -4.78 3.75
N SER A 146 -16.24 -4.32 4.73
CA SER A 146 -16.13 -2.90 5.07
C SER A 146 -15.26 -2.07 4.12
N PHE A 147 -14.57 -2.71 3.14
CA PHE A 147 -13.70 -2.03 2.17
C PHE A 147 -14.02 -2.44 0.73
N PRO A 148 -15.18 -2.03 0.19
CA PRO A 148 -15.48 -2.24 -1.23
C PRO A 148 -14.50 -1.43 -2.10
N ALA A 149 -14.15 -1.95 -3.28
CA ALA A 149 -13.50 -1.10 -4.29
C ALA A 149 -14.48 -0.01 -4.74
N PRO A 150 -14.01 1.21 -5.07
CA PRO A 150 -14.86 2.20 -5.72
C PRO A 150 -15.30 1.67 -7.09
N GLU A 151 -16.54 1.99 -7.52
CA GLU A 151 -17.05 1.51 -8.81
C GLU A 151 -16.24 2.11 -9.96
N PRO A 152 -15.50 1.30 -10.74
CA PRO A 152 -14.75 1.81 -11.87
C PRO A 152 -15.66 2.00 -13.10
N PRO A 153 -15.22 2.82 -14.08
CA PRO A 153 -15.83 2.85 -15.40
C PRO A 153 -15.94 1.44 -16.01
N GLU A 154 -16.94 1.21 -16.86
CA GLU A 154 -17.28 -0.12 -17.39
C GLU A 154 -16.09 -0.81 -18.07
N GLU A 155 -15.29 -0.03 -18.81
CA GLU A 155 -14.09 -0.49 -19.52
C GLU A 155 -12.97 -1.01 -18.61
N TYR A 156 -12.95 -0.64 -17.32
CA TYR A 156 -11.92 -1.08 -16.36
C TYR A 156 -12.45 -2.04 -15.29
N ARG A 157 -13.72 -2.45 -15.37
CA ARG A 157 -14.37 -3.32 -14.36
C ARG A 157 -13.74 -4.71 -14.28
N ASN A 158 -13.08 -5.17 -15.33
CA ASN A 158 -12.36 -6.44 -15.41
C ASN A 158 -10.99 -6.42 -14.71
N LEU A 159 -10.46 -5.26 -14.32
CA LEU A 159 -9.17 -5.16 -13.66
C LEU A 159 -9.23 -5.81 -12.27
N PRO A 160 -8.38 -6.82 -11.96
CA PRO A 160 -8.46 -7.56 -10.70
C PRO A 160 -8.36 -6.68 -9.44
N ALA A 161 -7.51 -5.64 -9.46
CA ALA A 161 -7.35 -4.72 -8.33
C ALA A 161 -8.62 -3.87 -8.06
N LEU A 162 -9.48 -3.71 -9.07
CA LEU A 162 -10.75 -2.99 -8.99
C LEU A 162 -11.94 -3.92 -8.73
N ALA A 163 -11.70 -5.22 -8.49
CA ALA A 163 -12.75 -6.15 -8.15
C ALA A 163 -13.53 -5.66 -6.91
N PRO A 164 -14.87 -5.78 -6.86
CA PRO A 164 -15.67 -5.26 -5.76
C PRO A 164 -15.23 -5.79 -4.38
N ARG A 165 -14.85 -7.07 -4.33
CA ARG A 165 -14.38 -7.77 -3.12
C ARG A 165 -12.94 -8.22 -3.31
N LEU A 166 -12.12 -8.05 -2.28
CA LEU A 166 -10.76 -8.60 -2.24
C LEU A 166 -10.80 -10.13 -2.20
N GLN A 167 -9.87 -10.77 -2.89
CA GLN A 167 -9.66 -12.21 -2.86
C GLN A 167 -8.25 -12.48 -2.35
N HIS A 168 -8.15 -13.12 -1.18
CA HIS A 168 -6.87 -13.47 -0.57
C HIS A 168 -6.64 -14.96 -0.69
N ASN A 169 -5.47 -15.33 -1.19
CA ASN A 169 -5.10 -16.73 -1.43
C ASN A 169 -3.92 -17.16 -0.55
N THR A 170 -3.26 -16.21 0.12
CA THR A 170 -2.07 -16.42 0.92
C THR A 170 -2.17 -15.70 2.26
N LEU A 171 -1.33 -16.08 3.23
CA LEU A 171 -1.22 -15.35 4.50
C LEU A 171 -0.77 -13.91 4.25
N LEU A 172 0.08 -13.67 3.25
CA LEU A 172 0.55 -12.35 2.85
C LEU A 172 -0.59 -11.44 2.38
N ASP A 173 -1.51 -11.98 1.56
CA ASP A 173 -2.65 -11.24 1.06
C ASP A 173 -3.49 -10.66 2.21
N GLU A 174 -3.79 -11.52 3.17
CA GLU A 174 -4.51 -11.12 4.36
C GLU A 174 -3.70 -10.19 5.28
N PHE A 175 -2.39 -10.41 5.41
CA PHE A 175 -1.52 -9.54 6.21
C PHE A 175 -1.55 -8.10 5.67
N ILE A 176 -1.48 -7.92 4.34
CA ILE A 176 -1.54 -6.60 3.73
C ILE A 176 -2.90 -5.95 3.94
N PHE A 177 -3.99 -6.72 3.85
CA PHE A 177 -5.31 -6.22 4.20
C PHE A 177 -5.38 -5.66 5.63
N TRP A 178 -4.84 -6.38 6.61
CA TRP A 178 -4.82 -5.90 8.00
C TRP A 178 -3.88 -4.72 8.19
N THR A 179 -2.73 -4.71 7.50
CA THR A 179 -1.82 -3.56 7.51
C THR A 179 -2.53 -2.30 7.01
N PHE A 180 -3.30 -2.42 5.93
CA PHE A 180 -4.13 -1.37 5.37
C PHE A 180 -5.25 -0.94 6.33
N LYS A 181 -6.04 -1.88 6.87
CA LYS A 181 -7.16 -1.58 7.76
C LYS A 181 -6.73 -0.91 9.06
N TYR A 182 -5.57 -1.27 9.59
CA TYR A 182 -4.99 -0.69 10.80
C TYR A 182 -4.10 0.54 10.52
N GLU A 183 -4.29 1.22 9.39
CA GLU A 183 -3.62 2.48 9.06
C GLU A 183 -2.09 2.38 9.01
N PHE A 184 -1.60 1.33 8.33
CA PHE A 184 -0.19 1.03 8.10
C PHE A 184 0.67 1.15 9.38
N PRO A 185 0.48 0.28 10.38
CA PRO A 185 1.25 0.37 11.62
C PRO A 185 2.75 0.24 11.38
N GLN A 186 3.56 1.16 11.91
CA GLN A 186 5.00 1.22 11.61
C GLN A 186 5.75 -0.08 11.91
N ASN A 187 5.45 -0.74 13.04
CA ASN A 187 6.07 -2.01 13.41
C ASN A 187 5.73 -3.15 12.43
N VAL A 188 4.48 -3.19 11.95
CA VAL A 188 4.01 -4.15 10.95
C VAL A 188 4.63 -3.87 9.58
N VAL A 189 4.66 -2.60 9.16
CA VAL A 189 5.30 -2.18 7.91
C VAL A 189 6.79 -2.53 7.94
N CYS A 190 7.51 -2.20 9.02
CA CYS A 190 8.91 -2.59 9.20
C CYS A 190 9.10 -4.11 9.13
N PHE A 191 8.23 -4.90 9.77
CA PHE A 191 8.29 -6.35 9.72
C PHE A 191 8.17 -6.88 8.28
N LEU A 192 7.18 -6.42 7.51
CA LEU A 192 6.99 -6.81 6.11
C LEU A 192 8.19 -6.41 5.24
N LEU A 193 8.68 -5.17 5.39
CA LEU A 193 9.79 -4.65 4.59
C LEU A 193 11.14 -5.34 4.92
N ASN A 194 11.32 -5.84 6.15
CA ASN A 194 12.55 -6.56 6.55
C ASN A 194 12.74 -7.92 5.85
N MET A 195 11.72 -8.41 5.15
CA MET A 195 11.76 -9.65 4.37
C MET A 195 12.03 -9.43 2.87
N LEU A 196 12.12 -8.16 2.41
CA LEU A 196 12.39 -7.81 1.00
C LEU A 196 13.65 -8.40 0.35
N PRO A 197 14.70 -8.81 1.08
CA PRO A 197 15.83 -9.51 0.45
C PRO A 197 15.44 -10.82 -0.25
N ASP A 198 14.34 -11.46 0.16
CA ASP A 198 13.75 -12.59 -0.57
C ASP A 198 12.95 -12.07 -1.77
N GLN A 199 13.42 -12.39 -2.98
CA GLN A 199 12.87 -11.82 -4.23
C GLN A 199 11.49 -12.37 -4.58
N ASP A 200 11.23 -13.65 -4.30
CA ASP A 200 9.91 -14.25 -4.54
C ASP A 200 8.88 -13.59 -3.62
N TYR A 201 9.25 -13.37 -2.36
CA TYR A 201 8.43 -12.61 -1.42
C TYR A 201 8.22 -11.16 -1.85
N LYS A 202 9.28 -10.45 -2.25
CA LYS A 202 9.21 -9.05 -2.72
C LYS A 202 8.22 -8.91 -3.88
N GLU A 203 8.26 -9.84 -4.83
CA GLU A 203 7.29 -9.84 -5.93
C GLU A 203 5.84 -10.04 -5.44
N HIS A 204 5.59 -11.04 -4.57
CA HIS A 204 4.24 -11.25 -4.04
C HIS A 204 3.75 -10.06 -3.22
N LEU A 205 4.60 -9.48 -2.36
CA LEU A 205 4.27 -8.33 -1.53
C LEU A 205 3.87 -7.12 -2.40
N THR A 206 4.66 -6.80 -3.42
CA THR A 206 4.35 -5.70 -4.34
C THR A 206 3.04 -5.95 -5.08
N ARG A 207 2.82 -7.17 -5.60
CA ARG A 207 1.58 -7.52 -6.29
C ARG A 207 0.35 -7.41 -5.37
N THR A 208 0.45 -7.93 -4.16
CA THR A 208 -0.62 -7.83 -3.16
C THR A 208 -0.92 -6.37 -2.81
N PHE A 209 0.10 -5.51 -2.67
CA PHE A 209 -0.09 -4.08 -2.44
C PHE A 209 -0.88 -3.42 -3.59
N VAL A 210 -0.57 -3.76 -4.85
CA VAL A 210 -1.33 -3.28 -6.03
C VAL A 210 -2.79 -3.72 -5.98
N MET A 211 -3.07 -4.96 -5.56
CA MET A 211 -4.45 -5.47 -5.42
C MET A 211 -5.28 -4.70 -4.38
N HIS A 212 -4.63 -4.06 -3.41
CA HIS A 212 -5.28 -3.24 -2.38
C HIS A 212 -5.34 -1.75 -2.74
N TYR A 213 -4.56 -1.32 -3.74
CA TYR A 213 -4.28 0.09 -4.01
C TYR A 213 -5.54 0.95 -4.19
N ALA A 214 -6.54 0.42 -4.91
CA ALA A 214 -7.80 1.12 -5.17
C ALA A 214 -8.62 1.48 -3.93
N ARG A 215 -8.29 0.90 -2.78
CA ARG A 215 -8.96 1.14 -1.49
C ARG A 215 -8.17 2.09 -0.59
N ILE A 216 -6.91 2.40 -0.90
CA ILE A 216 -6.08 3.37 -0.17
C ILE A 216 -6.79 4.72 0.03
N PRO A 217 -7.48 5.30 -0.98
CA PRO A 217 -8.27 6.50 -0.80
C PRO A 217 -9.28 6.43 0.35
N LEU A 218 -9.96 5.29 0.52
CA LEU A 218 -11.00 5.13 1.53
C LEU A 218 -10.45 5.24 2.95
N VAL A 219 -9.24 4.70 3.19
CA VAL A 219 -8.60 4.77 4.50
C VAL A 219 -8.00 6.15 4.75
N LEU A 220 -7.39 6.77 3.74
CA LEU A 220 -6.85 8.14 3.84
C LEU A 220 -7.96 9.17 4.16
N GLU A 221 -9.11 9.05 3.50
CA GLU A 221 -10.26 9.93 3.72
C GLU A 221 -10.87 9.77 5.14
N ALA A 222 -10.81 8.56 5.70
CA ALA A 222 -11.43 8.20 6.97
C ALA A 222 -10.51 8.32 8.19
N ALA A 223 -9.19 8.29 8.01
CA ALA A 223 -8.21 8.29 9.10
C ALA A 223 -8.33 9.54 9.99
N ALA A 224 -8.03 9.41 11.29
CA ALA A 224 -7.99 10.57 12.19
C ALA A 224 -6.76 11.47 11.97
N ASP A 225 -5.66 10.89 11.50
CA ASP A 225 -4.38 11.57 11.21
C ASP A 225 -3.86 11.19 9.80
N PRO A 226 -4.41 11.81 8.73
CA PRO A 226 -4.04 11.47 7.37
C PRO A 226 -2.60 11.80 7.00
N ASP A 227 -1.97 12.77 7.66
CA ASP A 227 -0.57 13.14 7.39
C ASP A 227 0.38 12.00 7.78
N THR A 228 0.25 11.50 9.01
CA THR A 228 1.04 10.34 9.46
C THR A 228 0.77 9.11 8.59
N LEU A 229 -0.49 8.82 8.29
CA LEU A 229 -0.86 7.68 7.44
C LEU A 229 -0.27 7.82 6.03
N SER A 230 -0.38 9.00 5.42
CA SER A 230 0.15 9.32 4.10
C SER A 230 1.65 9.03 4.00
N ASN A 231 2.41 9.48 4.99
CA ASN A 231 3.85 9.21 5.08
C ASN A 231 4.16 7.71 5.14
N ARG A 232 3.37 6.92 5.87
CA ARG A 232 3.59 5.47 5.98
C ARG A 232 3.21 4.71 4.71
N VAL A 233 2.15 5.14 4.01
CA VAL A 233 1.79 4.59 2.69
C VAL A 233 2.94 4.81 1.71
N VAL A 234 3.42 6.07 1.58
CA VAL A 234 4.54 6.41 0.68
C VAL A 234 5.83 5.70 1.08
N HIS A 235 6.11 5.61 2.39
CA HIS A 235 7.29 4.90 2.87
C HIS A 235 7.29 3.44 2.42
N MET A 236 6.14 2.75 2.50
CA MET A 236 6.01 1.38 2.03
C MET A 236 6.07 1.29 0.50
N SER A 237 5.28 2.08 -0.22
CA SER A 237 5.17 2.01 -1.69
C SER A 237 6.49 2.31 -2.40
N VAL A 238 7.29 3.28 -1.92
CA VAL A 238 8.61 3.60 -2.48
C VAL A 238 9.54 2.39 -2.43
N GLN A 239 9.51 1.60 -1.35
CA GLN A 239 10.33 0.38 -1.26
C GLN A 239 9.85 -0.73 -2.22
N LEU A 240 8.56 -0.77 -2.54
CA LEU A 240 7.95 -1.78 -3.41
C LEU A 240 8.13 -1.46 -4.90
N PHE A 241 8.09 -0.17 -5.25
CA PHE A 241 8.16 0.31 -6.64
C PHE A 241 9.53 0.86 -7.05
N SER A 242 10.54 0.81 -6.17
CA SER A 242 11.91 1.25 -6.50
C SER A 242 12.60 0.41 -7.57
N ASN A 243 12.25 -0.87 -7.68
CA ASN A 243 12.83 -1.78 -8.68
C ASN A 243 12.10 -1.64 -10.02
N GLU A 244 12.78 -1.08 -11.04
CA GLU A 244 12.21 -0.83 -12.38
C GLU A 244 11.59 -2.09 -12.99
N ALA A 245 12.26 -3.24 -12.91
CA ALA A 245 11.78 -4.47 -13.53
C ALA A 245 10.50 -4.99 -12.85
N LEU A 246 10.38 -4.86 -11.53
CA LEU A 246 9.19 -5.24 -10.79
C LEU A 246 8.03 -4.24 -11.01
N ALA A 247 8.33 -2.94 -11.00
CA ALA A 247 7.36 -1.90 -11.34
C ALA A 247 6.79 -2.10 -12.75
N LEU A 248 7.65 -2.36 -13.73
CA LEU A 248 7.26 -2.66 -15.11
C LEU A 248 6.36 -3.90 -15.20
N ARG A 249 6.69 -4.99 -14.48
CA ARG A 249 5.80 -6.17 -14.40
C ARG A 249 4.44 -5.83 -13.81
N CYS A 250 4.37 -5.00 -12.78
CA CYS A 250 3.10 -4.57 -12.18
C CYS A 250 2.27 -3.72 -13.14
N VAL A 251 2.90 -2.82 -13.89
CA VAL A 251 2.23 -2.03 -14.94
C VAL A 251 1.66 -2.94 -16.02
N GLN A 252 2.44 -3.89 -16.52
CA GLN A 252 2.03 -4.76 -17.63
C GLN A 252 1.00 -5.84 -17.24
N GLN A 253 1.10 -6.40 -16.03
CA GLN A 253 0.29 -7.55 -15.62
C GLN A 253 -0.89 -7.19 -14.71
N LEU A 254 -0.78 -6.10 -13.95
CA LEU A 254 -1.80 -5.65 -12.99
C LEU A 254 -2.39 -4.28 -13.35
N HIS A 255 -2.00 -3.71 -14.50
CA HIS A 255 -2.46 -2.40 -14.96
C HIS A 255 -2.24 -1.30 -13.92
N LEU A 256 -1.09 -1.32 -13.22
CA LEU A 256 -0.79 -0.44 -12.09
C LEU A 256 -1.11 1.04 -12.35
N LEU A 257 -0.71 1.58 -13.51
CA LEU A 257 -0.96 2.99 -13.83
C LEU A 257 -2.46 3.31 -13.92
N HIS A 258 -3.26 2.42 -14.52
CA HIS A 258 -4.72 2.58 -14.58
C HIS A 258 -5.32 2.58 -13.19
N VAL A 259 -4.88 1.65 -12.34
CA VAL A 259 -5.33 1.57 -10.94
C VAL A 259 -5.00 2.85 -10.19
N MET A 260 -3.79 3.39 -10.34
CA MET A 260 -3.36 4.65 -9.70
C MET A 260 -4.19 5.86 -10.16
N VAL A 261 -4.29 6.09 -11.48
CA VAL A 261 -5.01 7.23 -12.04
C VAL A 261 -6.51 7.15 -11.73
N LEU A 262 -7.13 5.97 -11.84
CA LEU A 262 -8.54 5.77 -11.46
C LEU A 262 -8.76 6.04 -9.97
N SER A 263 -7.87 5.56 -9.10
CA SER A 263 -8.00 5.79 -7.66
C SER A 263 -7.96 7.28 -7.31
N LEU A 264 -7.05 8.03 -7.93
CA LEU A 264 -6.92 9.46 -7.75
C LEU A 264 -8.14 10.21 -8.30
N ARG A 265 -8.57 9.88 -9.52
CA ARG A 265 -9.76 10.45 -10.17
C ARG A 265 -11.02 10.21 -9.36
N LEU A 266 -11.23 8.99 -8.85
CA LEU A 266 -12.41 8.64 -8.06
C LEU A 266 -12.41 9.35 -6.69
N MET A 267 -11.24 9.54 -6.07
CA MET A 267 -11.11 10.35 -4.86
C MET A 267 -11.52 11.81 -5.13
N MET A 268 -10.96 12.43 -6.17
CA MET A 268 -11.26 13.84 -6.50
C MET A 268 -12.67 14.06 -7.06
N GLY A 269 -13.21 13.08 -7.79
CA GLY A 269 -14.56 13.11 -8.34
C GLY A 269 -15.65 13.32 -7.29
N LYS A 270 -15.42 12.88 -6.05
CA LYS A 270 -16.37 13.04 -4.91
C LYS A 270 -16.50 14.48 -4.43
N ILE A 271 -15.52 15.33 -4.75
CA ILE A 271 -15.41 16.70 -4.23
C ILE A 271 -15.52 17.76 -5.34
N LEU A 272 -16.10 17.40 -6.48
CA LEU A 272 -16.30 18.33 -7.57
C LEU A 272 -17.42 19.33 -7.27
N VAL A 273 -17.17 20.60 -7.61
CA VAL A 273 -18.13 21.70 -7.58
C VAL A 273 -18.17 22.38 -8.95
N GLN A 274 -19.31 22.96 -9.30
CA GLN A 274 -19.45 23.65 -10.57
C GLN A 274 -18.51 24.87 -10.62
N ASN A 275 -17.79 25.04 -11.72
CA ASN A 275 -16.91 26.17 -11.92
C ASN A 275 -17.75 27.45 -12.15
N THR A 276 -17.41 28.52 -11.44
CA THR A 276 -18.14 29.80 -11.48
C THR A 276 -17.48 30.86 -12.36
N LEU A 277 -16.37 30.53 -13.05
CA LEU A 277 -15.75 31.41 -14.03
C LEU A 277 -16.69 31.68 -15.21
N HIS A 278 -16.60 32.90 -15.73
CA HIS A 278 -17.42 33.40 -16.85
C HIS A 278 -18.93 33.45 -16.53
N ASP A 279 -19.75 32.82 -17.35
CA ASP A 279 -21.20 32.74 -17.21
C ASP A 279 -21.53 31.40 -16.53
N PRO A 280 -21.86 31.39 -15.22
CA PRO A 280 -22.08 30.16 -14.48
C PRO A 280 -23.23 29.31 -15.05
N ASP A 281 -24.24 29.94 -15.66
CA ASP A 281 -25.38 29.25 -16.24
C ASP A 281 -25.03 28.52 -17.56
N LYS A 282 -23.89 28.86 -18.17
CA LYS A 282 -23.36 28.22 -19.38
C LYS A 282 -22.04 27.48 -19.14
N ASN A 283 -21.54 27.47 -17.91
CA ASN A 283 -20.33 26.77 -17.53
C ASN A 283 -20.67 25.39 -17.00
N PHE A 284 -20.40 24.36 -17.82
CA PHE A 284 -20.60 22.95 -17.47
C PHE A 284 -19.33 22.29 -16.92
N HIS A 285 -18.25 23.06 -16.73
CA HIS A 285 -17.00 22.56 -16.18
C HIS A 285 -17.11 22.38 -14.66
N TYR A 286 -16.53 21.29 -14.16
CA TYR A 286 -16.49 20.98 -12.73
C TYR A 286 -15.03 20.97 -12.26
N VAL A 287 -14.79 21.54 -11.09
CA VAL A 287 -13.46 21.67 -10.49
C VAL A 287 -13.46 21.17 -9.06
N ILE A 288 -12.26 20.88 -8.54
CA ILE A 288 -12.09 20.40 -7.18
C ILE A 288 -12.43 21.48 -6.14
N ASP A 289 -13.26 21.11 -5.17
CA ASP A 289 -13.53 21.92 -3.97
C ASP A 289 -12.35 21.84 -2.98
N CYS A 290 -11.49 22.86 -3.04
CA CYS A 290 -10.31 22.99 -2.18
C CYS A 290 -10.65 23.21 -0.69
N THR A 291 -11.93 23.37 -0.33
CA THR A 291 -12.34 23.48 1.07
C THR A 291 -12.52 22.13 1.76
N ARG A 292 -12.55 21.04 0.98
CA ARG A 292 -12.76 19.67 1.47
C ARG A 292 -11.53 19.11 2.15
N ARG A 293 -11.78 18.16 3.05
CA ARG A 293 -10.77 17.48 3.85
C ARG A 293 -9.65 16.87 3.00
N VAL A 294 -10.02 16.18 1.92
CA VAL A 294 -9.08 15.56 0.96
C VAL A 294 -8.00 16.53 0.50
N MET A 295 -8.38 17.80 0.27
CA MET A 295 -7.47 18.85 -0.17
C MET A 295 -6.74 19.50 1.00
N LYS A 296 -7.47 19.89 2.06
CA LYS A 296 -6.90 20.58 3.23
C LYS A 296 -5.89 19.75 4.02
N GLU A 297 -6.09 18.44 4.08
CA GLU A 297 -5.23 17.50 4.81
C GLU A 297 -4.32 16.70 3.85
N HIS A 298 -4.17 17.15 2.60
CA HIS A 298 -3.30 16.53 1.58
C HIS A 298 -3.48 15.01 1.40
N CYS A 299 -4.71 14.49 1.56
CA CYS A 299 -4.98 13.05 1.50
C CYS A 299 -4.70 12.44 0.12
N TYR A 300 -4.66 13.25 -0.95
CA TYR A 300 -4.35 12.79 -2.31
C TYR A 300 -2.86 12.56 -2.55
N TRP A 301 -1.99 13.16 -1.72
CA TRP A 301 -0.55 13.22 -1.96
C TRP A 301 0.12 11.85 -2.10
N PRO A 302 -0.22 10.81 -1.31
CA PRO A 302 0.38 9.49 -1.49
C PRO A 302 0.18 8.91 -2.88
N LEU A 303 -0.99 9.13 -3.49
CA LEU A 303 -1.32 8.61 -4.81
C LEU A 303 -0.51 9.32 -5.90
N VAL A 304 -0.38 10.65 -5.79
CA VAL A 304 0.43 11.46 -6.71
C VAL A 304 1.91 11.10 -6.59
N SER A 305 2.42 11.00 -5.35
CA SER A 305 3.80 10.62 -5.06
C SER A 305 4.15 9.25 -5.65
N ASP A 306 3.27 8.25 -5.45
CA ASP A 306 3.48 6.91 -5.99
C ASP A 306 3.45 6.88 -7.52
N PHE A 307 2.51 7.61 -8.13
CA PHE A 307 2.40 7.71 -9.58
C PHE A 307 3.68 8.32 -10.18
N ASN A 308 4.17 9.43 -9.60
CA ASN A 308 5.40 10.08 -10.02
C ASN A 308 6.63 9.18 -9.80
N ASN A 309 6.70 8.45 -8.68
CA ASN A 309 7.76 7.49 -8.42
C ASN A 309 7.78 6.36 -9.47
N VAL A 310 6.62 5.83 -9.84
CA VAL A 310 6.51 4.79 -10.88
C VAL A 310 6.89 5.34 -12.26
N LEU A 311 6.47 6.57 -12.60
CA LEU A 311 6.82 7.24 -13.86
C LEU A 311 8.29 7.68 -13.93
N SER A 312 9.01 7.74 -12.81
CA SER A 312 10.45 8.02 -12.83
C SER A 312 11.26 6.95 -13.57
N HIS A 313 10.71 5.72 -13.67
CA HIS A 313 11.26 4.66 -14.48
C HIS A 313 10.99 4.90 -15.96
N LYS A 314 12.05 5.07 -16.76
CA LYS A 314 11.95 5.37 -18.20
C LYS A 314 11.09 4.35 -18.94
N SER A 315 11.23 3.05 -18.66
CA SER A 315 10.44 2.02 -19.34
C SER A 315 8.94 2.16 -19.06
N VAL A 316 8.57 2.56 -17.85
CA VAL A 316 7.18 2.77 -17.45
C VAL A 316 6.61 4.05 -18.06
N ALA A 317 7.36 5.16 -18.03
CA ALA A 317 6.94 6.41 -18.67
C ALA A 317 6.65 6.25 -20.17
N LEU A 318 7.45 5.43 -20.87
CA LEU A 318 7.20 5.12 -22.28
C LEU A 318 5.89 4.35 -22.48
N LEU A 319 5.55 3.41 -21.59
CA LEU A 319 4.28 2.70 -21.66
C LEU A 319 3.10 3.62 -21.38
N PHE A 320 3.23 4.53 -20.40
CA PHE A 320 2.22 5.55 -20.12
C PHE A 320 1.91 6.39 -21.37
N LEU A 321 2.95 6.93 -22.03
CA LEU A 321 2.81 7.78 -23.21
C LEU A 321 2.34 7.04 -24.48
N GLN A 322 2.39 5.71 -24.49
CA GLN A 322 1.92 4.87 -25.61
C GLN A 322 0.45 4.46 -25.45
N ASP A 323 -0.15 4.69 -24.28
CA ASP A 323 -1.51 4.30 -23.96
C ASP A 323 -2.44 5.53 -24.03
N ASP A 324 -3.07 5.71 -25.19
CA ASP A 324 -3.94 6.87 -25.46
C ASP A 324 -5.09 6.99 -24.43
N ALA A 325 -5.67 5.86 -23.99
CA ALA A 325 -6.78 5.85 -23.04
C ALA A 325 -6.33 6.29 -21.64
N LEU A 326 -5.14 5.84 -21.22
CA LEU A 326 -4.56 6.23 -19.94
C LEU A 326 -4.15 7.71 -19.94
N VAL A 327 -3.60 8.21 -21.04
CA VAL A 327 -3.26 9.63 -21.22
C VAL A 327 -4.53 10.50 -21.23
N GLU A 328 -5.59 10.07 -21.90
CA GLU A 328 -6.89 10.75 -21.88
C GLU A 328 -7.46 10.80 -20.45
N MET A 329 -7.44 9.68 -19.73
CA MET A 329 -7.86 9.62 -18.32
C MET A 329 -7.05 10.57 -17.42
N TRP A 330 -5.75 10.69 -17.68
CA TRP A 330 -4.89 11.63 -16.98
C TRP A 330 -5.26 13.09 -17.29
N PHE A 331 -5.53 13.43 -18.56
CA PHE A 331 -6.00 14.77 -18.92
C PHE A 331 -7.38 15.10 -18.35
N GLU A 332 -8.28 14.11 -18.26
CA GLU A 332 -9.56 14.28 -17.58
C GLU A 332 -9.35 14.61 -16.10
N PHE A 333 -8.42 13.94 -15.42
CA PHE A 333 -8.03 14.29 -14.05
C PHE A 333 -7.46 15.73 -13.97
N LEU A 334 -6.51 16.09 -14.83
CA LEU A 334 -5.93 17.44 -14.84
C LEU A 334 -6.97 18.52 -15.10
N SER A 335 -8.00 18.24 -15.90
CA SER A 335 -9.08 19.20 -16.15
C SER A 335 -9.83 19.59 -14.86
N MET A 336 -9.92 18.68 -13.88
CA MET A 336 -10.56 18.95 -12.58
C MET A 336 -9.77 19.98 -11.75
N LEU A 337 -8.48 20.14 -12.02
CA LEU A 337 -7.59 21.13 -11.39
C LEU A 337 -7.71 22.50 -12.04
N GLN A 338 -8.10 22.56 -13.33
CA GLN A 338 -8.10 23.78 -14.11
C GLN A 338 -9.23 24.73 -13.68
N GLY A 339 -8.83 25.86 -13.08
CA GLY A 339 -9.77 26.88 -12.60
C GLY A 339 -10.38 26.57 -11.22
N MET A 340 -9.71 25.73 -10.42
CA MET A 340 -10.06 25.56 -9.00
C MET A 340 -9.61 26.78 -8.15
N ASN A 341 -10.31 27.04 -7.05
CA ASN A 341 -10.00 28.09 -6.05
C ASN A 341 -9.67 29.47 -6.68
N VAL A 342 -10.56 29.98 -7.53
CA VAL A 342 -10.38 31.27 -8.20
C VAL A 342 -10.37 32.44 -7.21
N ASN A 343 -9.42 33.37 -7.38
CA ASN A 343 -9.34 34.57 -6.54
C ASN A 343 -10.44 35.57 -6.94
N ILE A 344 -11.27 35.95 -5.96
CA ILE A 344 -12.35 36.92 -6.14
C ILE A 344 -11.94 38.23 -5.46
N ARG A 345 -12.09 39.35 -6.17
CA ARG A 345 -11.77 40.67 -5.62
C ARG A 345 -12.92 41.19 -4.76
N GLU A 346 -12.67 41.35 -3.46
CA GLU A 346 -13.55 42.06 -2.54
C GLU A 346 -13.30 43.57 -2.59
N VAL A 347 -14.37 44.36 -2.72
CA VAL A 347 -14.31 45.84 -2.88
C VAL A 347 -14.99 46.62 -1.76
N GLY A 348 -15.69 45.95 -0.84
CA GLY A 348 -16.55 46.58 0.18
C GLY A 348 -15.96 46.70 1.59
N GLY A 349 -15.06 45.81 2.01
CA GLY A 349 -14.56 45.75 3.39
C GLY A 349 -13.15 45.16 3.50
N HIS A 350 -12.51 45.37 4.66
CA HIS A 350 -11.22 44.77 4.98
C HIS A 350 -11.40 43.26 5.22
N ILE A 351 -10.57 42.44 4.59
CA ILE A 351 -10.51 41.00 4.82
C ILE A 351 -9.60 40.78 6.04
N GLU A 352 -10.17 40.35 7.17
CA GLU A 352 -9.41 40.08 8.40
C GLU A 352 -8.64 38.75 8.34
N PHE A 353 -9.16 37.76 7.62
CA PHE A 353 -8.57 36.43 7.47
C PHE A 353 -8.76 35.87 6.06
N GLU A 354 -7.68 35.46 5.40
CA GLU A 354 -7.75 34.73 4.13
C GLU A 354 -7.92 33.21 4.37
N PRO A 355 -8.78 32.52 3.61
CA PRO A 355 -8.90 31.07 3.68
C PRO A 355 -7.58 30.38 3.29
N SER A 356 -7.16 29.34 4.00
CA SER A 356 -5.95 28.57 3.66
C SER A 356 -6.10 27.65 2.44
N SER A 357 -7.28 27.62 1.80
CA SER A 357 -7.57 26.72 0.66
C SER A 357 -6.74 27.03 -0.59
N TYR A 358 -6.21 28.25 -0.74
CA TYR A 358 -5.33 28.58 -1.87
C TYR A 358 -4.03 27.77 -1.85
N TYR A 359 -3.51 27.43 -0.67
CA TYR A 359 -2.28 26.65 -0.53
C TYR A 359 -2.50 25.22 -1.02
N ALA A 360 -3.66 24.62 -0.69
CA ALA A 360 -4.04 23.29 -1.15
C ALA A 360 -4.24 23.25 -2.66
N ALA A 361 -4.87 24.28 -3.24
CA ALA A 361 -5.03 24.39 -4.69
C ALA A 361 -3.66 24.47 -5.40
N PHE A 362 -2.80 25.41 -4.98
CA PHE A 362 -1.48 25.60 -5.59
C PHE A 362 -0.59 24.36 -5.44
N SER A 363 -0.55 23.76 -4.25
CA SER A 363 0.25 22.55 -3.99
C SER A 363 -0.24 21.39 -4.84
N CYS A 364 -1.55 21.16 -4.92
CA CYS A 364 -2.12 20.07 -5.72
C CYS A 364 -1.81 20.24 -7.21
N GLU A 365 -1.98 21.45 -7.76
CA GLU A 365 -1.64 21.70 -9.17
C GLU A 365 -0.15 21.47 -9.44
N LEU A 366 0.72 21.99 -8.56
CA LEU A 366 2.17 21.85 -8.70
C LEU A 366 2.64 20.40 -8.57
N GLU A 367 2.11 19.66 -7.61
CA GLU A 367 2.55 18.29 -7.31
C GLU A 367 1.97 17.26 -8.28
N ALA A 368 0.69 17.43 -8.65
CA ALA A 368 -0.01 16.47 -9.48
C ALA A 368 0.24 16.68 -10.98
N ALA A 369 0.53 17.90 -11.43
CA ALA A 369 0.75 18.17 -12.86
C ALA A 369 2.23 18.21 -13.29
N ALA A 370 3.17 18.27 -12.35
CA ALA A 370 4.61 18.26 -12.61
C ALA A 370 5.16 16.84 -12.79
#